data_AF-A0A1T5FAW3-F1
#
_entry.id   AF-A0A1T5FAW3-F1
#
_cell.length_a   1.000
_cell.length_b   1.000
_cell.length_c   1.000
_cell.angle_alpha   90.00
_cell.angle_beta   90.00
_cell.angle_gamma   90.00
#
_symmetry.space_group_name_H-M   'P 1'
#
loop_
_entity.id
_entity.type
_entity.pdbx_description
1 polymer ?
#
loop_
_entity_poly.entity_id
_entity_poly.type
_entity_poly.pdbx_seq_one_letter_code
_entity_poly.pdbx_strand_id
1 'polypeptide(L)'
;MMTKRNKILYWIATLWLALGMLSTGIVQLIKMDEEVEAMKHLGYPDYLLTLLGTLKILGVAVVLIPRFPLLKEWAYAGFFFAMLGAIFSHVASGDSIMELFGPVLLLTLTALSWYFRPPARKVSINHKMN
;
A
#
# COMPACT_ATOMS: atom_id res chain seq x y z
N MET A 1 -10.68 18.60 -16.34
CA MET A 1 -10.73 17.23 -16.91
C MET A 1 -9.40 16.53 -16.65
N MET A 2 -9.40 15.22 -16.40
CA MET A 2 -8.14 14.46 -16.26
C MET A 2 -7.53 14.20 -17.63
N THR A 3 -6.22 14.43 -17.77
CA THR A 3 -5.50 14.15 -19.03
C THR A 3 -5.34 12.65 -19.26
N LYS A 4 -5.22 12.22 -20.53
CA LYS A 4 -4.92 10.81 -20.88
C LYS A 4 -3.65 10.32 -20.19
N ARG A 5 -2.62 11.17 -20.12
CA ARG A 5 -1.35 10.91 -19.43
C ARG A 5 -1.57 10.56 -17.96
N ASN A 6 -2.32 11.37 -17.21
CA ASN A 6 -2.54 11.14 -15.78
C ASN A 6 -3.31 9.82 -15.55
N LYS A 7 -4.24 9.47 -16.45
CA LYS A 7 -4.95 8.18 -16.40
C LYS A 7 -3.99 7.00 -16.60
N ILE A 8 -3.05 7.10 -17.53
CA ILE A 8 -2.04 6.07 -17.78
C ILE A 8 -1.11 5.93 -16.57
N LEU A 9 -0.57 7.04 -16.07
CA LEU A 9 0.28 7.05 -14.88
C LEU A 9 -0.42 6.43 -13.66
N TYR A 10 -1.69 6.78 -13.46
CA TYR A 10 -2.51 6.18 -12.41
C TYR A 10 -2.56 4.66 -12.53
N TRP A 11 -2.93 4.12 -13.70
CA TRP A 11 -3.09 2.67 -13.85
C TRP A 11 -1.77 1.92 -13.80
N ILE A 12 -0.69 2.48 -14.34
CA ILE A 12 0.65 1.89 -14.19
C ILE A 12 1.02 1.82 -12.70
N ALA A 13 0.94 2.94 -11.98
CA ALA A 13 1.27 2.97 -10.55
C ALA A 13 0.35 2.05 -9.73
N THR A 14 -0.94 2.02 -10.04
CA THR A 14 -1.94 1.25 -9.31
C THR A 14 -1.80 -0.25 -9.53
N LEU A 15 -1.55 -0.69 -10.77
CA LEU A 15 -1.37 -2.12 -11.06
C LEU A 15 -0.06 -2.63 -10.47
N TRP A 16 1.02 -1.84 -10.55
CA TRP A 16 2.28 -2.23 -9.94
C TRP A 16 2.18 -2.25 -8.41
N LEU A 17 1.56 -1.23 -7.80
CA LEU A 17 1.25 -1.24 -6.37
C LEU A 17 0.44 -2.47 -5.98
N ALA A 18 -0.60 -2.80 -6.76
CA ALA A 18 -1.45 -3.95 -6.50
C ALA A 18 -0.65 -5.26 -6.56
N LEU A 19 0.22 -5.43 -7.56
CA LEU A 19 1.07 -6.61 -7.67
C LEU A 19 2.03 -6.74 -6.48
N GLY A 20 2.69 -5.64 -6.08
CA GLY A 20 3.62 -5.66 -4.96
C GLY A 20 2.94 -5.88 -3.60
N MET A 21 1.81 -5.22 -3.36
CA MET A 21 1.02 -5.41 -2.13
C MET A 21 0.39 -6.80 -2.07
N LEU A 22 -0.09 -7.33 -3.20
CA LEU A 22 -0.67 -8.67 -3.27
C LEU A 22 0.40 -9.74 -3.03
N SER A 23 1.54 -9.64 -3.72
CA SER A 23 2.67 -10.57 -3.57
C SER A 23 3.18 -10.59 -2.13
N THR A 24 3.53 -9.42 -1.58
CA THR A 24 4.00 -9.33 -0.18
C THR A 24 2.91 -9.73 0.81
N GLY A 25 1.64 -9.48 0.52
CA GLY A 25 0.52 -9.93 1.35
C GLY A 25 0.37 -11.45 1.38
N ILE A 26 0.55 -12.12 0.24
CA ILE A 26 0.46 -13.59 0.14
C ILE A 26 1.59 -14.25 0.93
N VAL A 27 2.85 -13.83 0.73
CA VAL A 27 4.00 -14.43 1.46
C VAL A 27 3.88 -14.23 2.98
N GLN A 28 3.29 -13.13 3.41
CA GLN A 28 2.97 -12.87 4.82
C GLN A 28 1.85 -13.79 5.34
N LEU A 29 0.79 -14.03 4.56
CA LEU A 29 -0.31 -14.89 4.97
C LEU A 29 0.07 -16.37 5.05
N ILE A 30 0.89 -16.85 4.12
CA ILE A 30 1.42 -18.22 4.17
C ILE A 30 2.58 -18.37 5.17
N LYS A 31 3.01 -17.27 5.79
CA LYS A 31 4.13 -17.21 6.75
C LYS A 31 5.38 -17.86 6.18
N MET A 32 5.78 -17.41 4.99
CA MET A 32 7.02 -17.84 4.36
C MET A 32 8.19 -17.62 5.32
N ASP A 33 9.11 -18.59 5.42
CA ASP A 33 10.15 -18.60 6.45
C ASP A 33 10.98 -17.30 6.47
N GLU A 34 11.29 -16.75 5.30
CA GLU A 34 12.01 -15.48 5.18
C GLU A 34 11.26 -14.30 5.79
N GLU A 35 9.92 -14.24 5.67
CA GLU A 35 9.10 -13.17 6.25
C GLU A 35 8.96 -13.33 7.78
N VAL A 36 8.94 -14.57 8.27
CA VAL A 36 8.93 -14.87 9.70
C VAL A 36 10.24 -14.45 10.34
N GLU A 37 11.37 -14.79 9.73
CA GLU A 37 12.69 -14.36 10.20
C GLU A 37 12.86 -12.84 10.10
N ALA A 38 12.34 -12.20 9.05
CA ALA A 38 12.34 -10.74 8.94
C ALA A 38 11.55 -10.06 10.08
N MET A 39 10.38 -10.60 10.45
CA MET A 39 9.61 -10.07 11.58
C MET A 39 10.34 -10.24 12.90
N LYS A 40 10.97 -11.39 13.15
CA LYS A 40 11.78 -11.62 14.36
C LYS A 40 12.96 -10.68 14.43
N HIS A 41 13.67 -10.48 13.31
CA HIS A 41 14.78 -9.53 13.19
C HIS A 41 14.35 -8.10 13.53
N LEU A 42 13.17 -7.68 13.05
CA LEU A 42 12.57 -6.39 13.37
C LEU A 42 11.94 -6.32 14.77
N GLY A 43 11.97 -7.41 15.54
CA GLY A 43 11.41 -7.47 16.90
C GLY A 43 9.88 -7.56 16.96
N TYR A 44 9.22 -7.95 15.86
CA TYR A 44 7.77 -8.06 15.76
C TYR A 44 7.26 -9.50 15.99
N PRO A 45 6.06 -9.65 16.59
CA PRO A 45 5.42 -10.94 16.75
C PRO A 45 4.78 -11.45 15.45
N ASP A 46 4.82 -12.77 15.24
CA ASP A 46 4.35 -13.43 14.00
C ASP A 46 2.89 -13.16 13.61
N TYR A 47 2.01 -12.82 14.57
CA TYR A 47 0.61 -12.49 14.24
C TYR A 47 0.51 -11.25 13.34
N LEU A 48 1.53 -10.37 13.38
CA LEU A 48 1.59 -9.16 12.57
C LEU A 48 1.66 -9.49 11.07
N LEU A 49 2.27 -10.61 10.68
CA LEU A 49 2.25 -11.11 9.31
C LEU A 49 0.83 -11.35 8.83
N THR A 50 0.04 -12.07 9.62
CA THR A 50 -1.35 -12.39 9.25
C THR A 50 -2.21 -11.13 9.18
N LEU A 51 -2.00 -10.18 10.11
CA LEU A 51 -2.70 -8.90 10.12
C LEU A 51 -2.35 -8.05 8.88
N LEU A 52 -1.06 -7.79 8.65
CA LEU A 52 -0.59 -6.98 7.53
C LEU A 52 -0.93 -7.62 6.19
N GLY A 53 -0.72 -8.92 6.06
CA GLY A 53 -1.07 -9.68 4.87
C GLY A 53 -2.55 -9.53 4.52
N THR A 54 -3.45 -9.77 5.49
CA THR A 54 -4.90 -9.61 5.29
C THR A 54 -5.26 -8.19 4.86
N LEU A 55 -4.74 -7.17 5.55
CA LEU A 55 -5.01 -5.77 5.22
C LEU A 55 -4.48 -5.37 3.85
N LYS A 56 -3.33 -5.92 3.42
CA LYS A 56 -2.78 -5.72 2.08
C LYS A 56 -3.73 -6.25 1.00
N ILE A 57 -4.18 -7.51 1.14
CA ILE A 57 -5.12 -8.12 0.16
C ILE A 57 -6.42 -7.33 0.07
N LEU A 58 -7.00 -6.95 1.22
CA LEU A 58 -8.21 -6.12 1.26
C LEU A 58 -8.00 -4.74 0.62
N GLY A 59 -6.88 -4.09 0.93
CA GLY A 59 -6.52 -2.80 0.33
C GLY A 59 -6.37 -2.90 -1.19
N VAL A 60 -5.78 -3.99 -1.70
CA VAL A 60 -5.62 -4.23 -3.15
C VAL A 60 -6.99 -4.34 -3.82
N ALA A 61 -7.88 -5.15 -3.24
CA ALA A 61 -9.25 -5.29 -3.75
C ALA A 61 -9.98 -3.93 -3.81
N VAL A 62 -9.88 -3.14 -2.73
CA VAL A 62 -10.48 -1.81 -2.64
C VAL A 62 -9.91 -0.84 -3.67
N VAL A 63 -8.59 -0.82 -3.88
CA VAL A 63 -7.94 0.10 -4.82
C VAL A 63 -8.31 -0.23 -6.28
N LEU A 64 -8.47 -1.50 -6.64
CA LEU A 64 -8.78 -1.93 -8.01
C LEU A 64 -10.25 -1.72 -8.39
N ILE A 65 -11.19 -2.04 -7.51
CA ILE A 65 -12.64 -1.94 -7.77
C ILE A 65 -13.05 -0.48 -8.05
N PRO A 66 -13.97 -0.19 -8.99
CA PRO A 66 -14.33 1.20 -9.33
C PRO A 66 -15.12 1.97 -8.25
N ARG A 67 -15.72 1.27 -7.28
CA ARG A 67 -16.63 1.81 -6.25
C ARG A 67 -15.88 2.16 -4.94
N PHE A 68 -16.62 2.74 -3.99
CA PHE A 68 -16.21 3.06 -2.61
C PHE A 68 -15.05 4.05 -2.45
N PRO A 69 -15.23 5.34 -2.80
CA PRO A 69 -14.17 6.35 -2.67
C PRO A 69 -13.62 6.52 -1.25
N LEU A 70 -14.45 6.39 -0.22
CA LEU A 70 -14.00 6.48 1.18
C LEU A 70 -13.07 5.32 1.57
N LEU A 71 -13.46 4.08 1.23
CA LEU A 71 -12.61 2.91 1.49
C LEU A 71 -11.28 3.02 0.75
N LYS A 72 -11.26 3.65 -0.43
CA LYS A 72 -9.99 3.92 -1.14
C LYS A 72 -9.07 4.82 -0.33
N GLU A 73 -9.57 5.87 0.31
CA GLU A 73 -8.74 6.68 1.21
C GLU A 73 -8.16 5.84 2.33
N TRP A 74 -8.96 4.95 2.94
CA TRP A 74 -8.49 4.06 4.00
C TRP A 74 -7.44 3.08 3.50
N ALA A 75 -7.62 2.50 2.32
CA ALA A 75 -6.63 1.61 1.71
C ALA A 75 -5.31 2.34 1.41
N TYR A 76 -5.37 3.54 0.82
CA TYR A 76 -4.17 4.34 0.57
C TYR A 76 -3.47 4.78 1.86
N ALA A 77 -4.21 5.21 2.87
CA ALA A 77 -3.65 5.55 4.18
C ALA A 77 -3.02 4.32 4.85
N GLY A 78 -3.69 3.17 4.83
CA GLY A 78 -3.16 1.92 5.36
C GLY A 78 -1.87 1.49 4.67
N PHE A 79 -1.81 1.54 3.34
CA PHE A 79 -0.59 1.27 2.57
C PHE A 79 0.52 2.25 2.91
N PHE A 80 0.21 3.54 2.99
CA PHE A 80 1.16 4.58 3.35
C PHE A 80 1.79 4.31 4.72
N PHE A 81 0.97 4.11 5.76
CA PHE A 81 1.47 3.87 7.12
C PHE A 81 2.17 2.52 7.26
N ALA A 82 1.73 1.47 6.57
CA ALA A 82 2.42 0.19 6.57
C ALA A 82 3.83 0.29 5.98
N MET A 83 3.98 0.96 4.83
CA MET A 83 5.29 1.13 4.20
C MET A 83 6.17 2.11 4.96
N LEU A 84 5.59 3.20 5.49
CA LEU A 84 6.32 4.12 6.36
C LEU A 84 6.82 3.41 7.61
N GLY A 85 5.96 2.62 8.26
CA GLY A 85 6.32 1.78 9.41
C GLY A 85 7.49 0.85 9.08
N ALA A 86 7.40 0.10 7.98
CA ALA A 86 8.48 -0.78 7.54
C ALA A 86 9.82 -0.03 7.34
N ILE A 87 9.80 1.14 6.70
CA ILE A 87 11.01 1.99 6.54
C ILE A 87 11.58 2.35 7.92
N PHE A 88 10.75 2.83 8.85
CA PHE A 88 11.20 3.17 10.19
C PHE A 88 11.76 1.96 10.95
N SER A 89 11.14 0.79 10.83
CA SER A 89 11.62 -0.45 11.46
C SER A 89 13.01 -0.83 10.97
N HIS A 90 13.22 -0.87 9.65
CA HIS A 90 14.53 -1.19 9.07
C HIS A 90 15.61 -0.17 9.46
N VAL A 91 15.29 1.13 9.44
CA VAL A 91 16.22 2.18 9.89
C VAL A 91 16.56 2.03 11.37
N ALA A 92 15.57 1.74 12.23
CA ALA A 92 15.78 1.55 13.65
C ALA A 92 16.59 0.28 13.98
N SER A 93 16.45 -0.77 13.18
CA SER A 93 17.22 -2.02 13.29
C SER A 93 18.64 -1.91 12.72
N GLY A 94 19.00 -0.79 12.07
CA GLY A 94 20.32 -0.60 11.48
C GLY A 94 20.53 -1.37 10.18
N ASP A 95 19.45 -1.69 9.46
CA ASP A 95 19.51 -2.46 8.24
C ASP A 95 20.17 -1.71 7.08
N SER A 96 20.64 -2.49 6.11
CA SER A 96 21.23 -1.93 4.89
C SER A 96 20.20 -1.14 4.09
N ILE A 97 20.67 -0.20 3.27
CA ILE A 97 19.80 0.58 2.38
C ILE A 97 19.03 -0.29 1.36
N MET A 98 19.49 -1.52 1.11
CA MET A 98 18.82 -2.45 0.20
C MET A 98 17.48 -2.93 0.75
N GLU A 99 17.37 -3.11 2.07
CA GLU A 99 16.11 -3.51 2.73
C GLU A 99 15.04 -2.43 2.63
N LEU A 100 15.45 -1.16 2.47
CA LEU A 100 14.53 -0.04 2.30
C LEU A 100 13.90 0.00 0.90
N PHE A 101 14.49 -0.69 -0.09
CA PHE A 101 14.04 -0.59 -1.49
C PHE A 101 12.57 -0.98 -1.67
N GLY A 102 12.17 -2.14 -1.12
CA GLY A 102 10.80 -2.64 -1.22
C GLY A 102 9.77 -1.66 -0.63
N PRO A 103 9.88 -1.31 0.66
CA PRO A 103 9.01 -0.32 1.30
C PRO A 103 8.98 1.04 0.60
N VAL A 104 10.14 1.58 0.19
CA VAL A 104 10.22 2.88 -0.49
C VAL A 104 9.56 2.85 -1.87
N LEU A 105 9.77 1.78 -2.65
CA LEU A 105 9.12 1.59 -3.94
C LEU A 105 7.60 1.56 -3.77
N LEU A 106 7.09 0.76 -2.83
CA LEU A 106 5.66 0.62 -2.58
C LEU A 106 5.03 1.91 -2.03
N LEU A 107 5.75 2.65 -1.17
CA LEU A 107 5.32 3.97 -0.69
C LEU A 107 5.22 4.97 -1.84
N THR A 108 6.22 4.98 -2.74
CA THR A 108 6.22 5.84 -3.93
C THR A 108 5.06 5.51 -4.86
N LEU A 109 4.82 4.23 -5.14
CA LEU A 109 3.68 3.79 -5.95
C LEU A 109 2.34 4.12 -5.29
N THR A 110 2.25 4.03 -3.96
CA THR A 110 1.08 4.46 -3.18
C THR A 110 0.79 5.95 -3.40
N ALA A 111 1.81 6.80 -3.24
CA ALA A 111 1.69 8.24 -3.43
C ALA A 111 1.29 8.61 -4.88
N LEU A 112 1.95 8.00 -5.88
CA LEU A 112 1.64 8.23 -7.30
C LEU A 112 0.23 7.76 -7.66
N SER A 113 -0.16 6.57 -7.20
CA SER A 113 -1.51 6.03 -7.42
C SER A 113 -2.57 6.93 -6.79
N TRP A 114 -2.37 7.37 -5.53
CA TRP A 114 -3.30 8.25 -4.84
C TRP A 114 -3.41 9.63 -5.53
N TYR A 115 -2.28 10.22 -5.93
CA TYR A 115 -2.21 11.54 -6.54
C TYR A 115 -2.88 11.59 -7.92
N PHE A 116 -2.53 10.66 -8.81
CA PHE A 116 -3.03 10.63 -10.19
C PHE A 116 -4.44 10.01 -10.33
N ARG A 117 -5.04 9.56 -9.23
CA ARG A 117 -6.35 8.92 -9.22
C ARG A 117 -7.43 9.75 -9.93
N PRO A 118 -8.25 9.13 -10.81
CA PRO A 118 -9.32 9.83 -11.51
C PRO A 118 -10.35 10.47 -10.57
N PRO A 119 -10.97 11.62 -10.95
CA PRO A 119 -11.98 12.29 -10.13
C PRO A 119 -13.14 11.38 -9.71
N ALA A 120 -13.60 10.48 -10.59
CA ALA A 120 -14.67 9.53 -10.30
C ALA A 120 -14.35 8.52 -9.17
N ARG A 121 -13.08 8.44 -8.75
CA ARG A 121 -12.60 7.57 -7.67
C ARG A 121 -12.21 8.35 -6.41
N LYS A 122 -12.52 9.65 -6.34
CA LYS A 122 -12.31 10.53 -5.18
C LYS A 122 -13.64 10.77 -4.46
N VAL A 123 -13.58 11.05 -3.16
CA VAL A 123 -14.76 11.43 -2.37
C VAL A 123 -15.31 12.75 -2.92
N SER A 124 -16.60 12.78 -3.28
CA SER A 124 -17.29 14.01 -3.65
C SER A 124 -17.77 14.71 -2.38
N ILE A 125 -17.17 15.86 -2.05
CA ILE A 125 -17.70 16.74 -1.02
C ILE A 125 -18.75 17.62 -1.69
N ASN A 126 -20.02 17.23 -1.62
CA ASN A 126 -21.11 18.13 -1.98
C ASN A 126 -21.26 19.15 -0.86
N HIS A 127 -20.69 20.34 -1.05
CA HIS A 127 -20.95 21.47 -0.17
C HIS A 127 -22.38 21.96 -0.43
N LYS A 128 -23.34 21.53 0.40
CA LYS A 128 -24.64 22.21 0.47
C LYS A 128 -24.41 23.53 1.19
N MET A 129 -24.34 24.62 0.42
CA MET A 129 -24.54 25.95 0.99
C MET A 129 -26.03 26.08 1.28
N ASN A 130 -26.37 26.06 2.56
CA ASN A 130 -27.67 26.52 3.07
C ASN A 130 -27.51 27.97 3.50
#